data_AF-A0A354CSE6-F1
#
_entry.id   AF-A0A354CSE6-F1
#
_cell.length_a   1.000
_cell.length_b   1.000
_cell.length_c   1.000
_cell.angle_alpha   90.00
_cell.angle_beta   90.00
_cell.angle_gamma   90.00
#
_symmetry.space_group_name_H-M   'P 1'
#
loop_
_entity.id
_entity.type
_entity.pdbx_description
1 polymer ?
#
loop_
_entity_poly.entity_id
_entity_poly.type
_entity_poly.pdbx_seq_one_letter_code
_entity_poly.pdbx_strand_id
1 'polypeptide(L)'
;DKAAKANPGAMAAVIGLPADKVTEICEGVKAEGNYVTAVNFNSPVQTVIAGTKEGIAAASEKAKEAGARRAMPLAVSAAFHSDLMISAAREFKEAVKDIAFNKANVRFYSNVTGKELTDFSHTPELMSKHICSPVRFTDELNAMKNDGFDRFVELGPGKVLTGLVSKTLKEVRAVNIENTESLNAALTI
;
A
#
# COMPACT_ATOMS: atom_id res chain seq x y z
N ASP A 1 14.70 -1.63 9.56
CA ASP A 1 15.24 -2.33 10.74
C ASP A 1 15.45 -1.48 11.99
N LYS A 2 16.28 -0.43 11.98
CA LYS A 2 16.51 0.40 13.19
C LYS A 2 15.20 0.93 13.79
N ALA A 3 14.34 1.53 12.95
CA ALA A 3 13.04 2.03 13.37
C ALA A 3 12.13 0.94 13.96
N ALA A 4 12.15 -0.27 13.38
CA ALA A 4 11.37 -1.40 13.87
C ALA A 4 11.85 -1.92 15.24
N LYS A 5 13.17 -1.87 15.50
CA LYS A 5 13.74 -2.21 16.81
C LYS A 5 13.42 -1.14 17.85
N ALA A 6 13.47 0.14 17.48
CA ALA A 6 13.16 1.26 18.37
C ALA A 6 11.66 1.36 18.68
N ASN A 7 10.82 1.09 17.69
CA ASN A 7 9.35 1.11 17.78
C ASN A 7 8.79 -0.22 17.28
N PRO A 8 8.75 -1.27 18.13
CA PRO A 8 8.17 -2.56 17.76
C PRO A 8 6.71 -2.41 17.34
N GLY A 9 6.40 -2.89 16.15
CA GLY A 9 5.05 -2.82 15.59
C GLY A 9 4.72 -4.07 14.78
N ALA A 10 3.50 -4.13 14.28
CA ALA A 10 3.01 -5.22 13.45
C ALA A 10 2.11 -4.68 12.33
N MET A 11 1.79 -5.56 11.39
CA MET A 11 0.82 -5.29 10.33
C MET A 11 -0.15 -6.46 10.19
N ALA A 12 -1.38 -6.18 9.78
CA ALA A 12 -2.37 -7.19 9.47
C ALA A 12 -3.19 -6.83 8.23
N ALA A 13 -3.53 -7.82 7.41
CA ALA A 13 -4.47 -7.67 6.31
C ALA A 13 -5.91 -7.94 6.79
N VAL A 14 -6.78 -6.95 6.63
CA VAL A 14 -8.23 -7.06 6.85
C VAL A 14 -8.91 -7.27 5.50
N ILE A 15 -9.67 -8.35 5.38
CA ILE A 15 -10.30 -8.80 4.14
C ILE A 15 -11.81 -8.94 4.36
N GLY A 16 -12.59 -8.42 3.42
CA GLY A 16 -14.05 -8.55 3.41
C GLY A 16 -14.80 -7.37 4.02
N LEU A 17 -14.09 -6.29 4.38
CA LEU A 17 -14.71 -5.02 4.78
C LEU A 17 -14.34 -3.89 3.82
N PRO A 18 -15.26 -2.94 3.59
CA PRO A 18 -14.95 -1.65 2.97
C PRO A 18 -13.83 -0.90 3.71
N ALA A 19 -13.03 -0.16 2.95
CA ALA A 19 -11.85 0.54 3.47
C ALA A 19 -12.19 1.63 4.51
N ASP A 20 -13.29 2.36 4.31
CA ASP A 20 -13.82 3.34 5.26
C ASP A 20 -14.17 2.69 6.60
N LYS A 21 -14.79 1.50 6.58
CA LYS A 21 -15.10 0.77 7.82
C LYS A 21 -13.84 0.33 8.57
N VAL A 22 -12.81 -0.11 7.84
CA VAL A 22 -11.51 -0.45 8.46
C VAL A 22 -10.83 0.78 9.07
N THR A 23 -10.92 1.93 8.41
CA THR A 23 -10.40 3.20 8.93
C THR A 23 -11.13 3.61 10.21
N GLU A 24 -12.47 3.55 10.23
CA GLU A 24 -13.29 3.85 11.43
C GLU A 24 -12.90 2.95 12.61
N ILE A 25 -12.70 1.66 12.37
CA ILE A 25 -12.24 0.72 13.41
C ILE A 25 -10.87 1.13 13.95
N CYS A 26 -9.93 1.50 13.08
CA CYS A 26 -8.61 1.96 13.51
C CYS A 26 -8.69 3.24 14.34
N GLU A 27 -9.59 4.17 13.99
CA GLU A 27 -9.83 5.40 14.74
C GLU A 27 -10.40 5.12 16.13
N GLY A 28 -11.37 4.21 16.24
CA GLY A 28 -11.90 3.76 17.53
C GLY A 28 -10.82 3.16 18.43
N VAL A 29 -9.98 2.27 17.88
CA VAL A 29 -8.87 1.65 18.64
C VAL A 29 -7.81 2.68 19.06
N LYS A 30 -7.52 3.67 18.21
CA LYS A 30 -6.66 4.80 18.57
C LYS A 30 -7.24 5.63 19.72
N ALA A 31 -8.54 5.90 19.71
CA ALA A 31 -9.22 6.62 20.79
C ALA A 31 -9.18 5.85 22.13
N GLU A 32 -9.11 4.53 22.08
CA GLU A 32 -8.90 3.64 23.25
C GLU A 32 -7.43 3.59 23.72
N GLY A 33 -6.53 4.35 23.10
CA GLY A 33 -5.12 4.48 23.51
C GLY A 33 -4.13 3.55 22.80
N ASN A 34 -4.58 2.75 21.83
CA ASN A 34 -3.72 1.84 21.08
C ASN A 34 -3.46 2.36 19.66
N TYR A 35 -2.20 2.63 19.31
CA TYR A 35 -1.88 3.15 17.99
C TYR A 35 -2.04 2.09 16.89
N VAL A 36 -2.92 2.36 15.92
CA VAL A 36 -3.13 1.57 14.70
C VAL A 36 -3.73 2.45 13.60
N THR A 37 -3.36 2.22 12.36
CA THR A 37 -3.91 2.95 11.21
C THR A 37 -4.02 2.07 9.98
N ALA A 38 -4.98 2.37 9.11
CA ALA A 38 -5.03 1.82 7.76
C ALA A 38 -3.87 2.40 6.95
N VAL A 39 -3.13 1.54 6.25
CA VAL A 39 -1.89 1.91 5.57
C VAL A 39 -1.74 1.38 4.15
N ASN A 40 -2.47 0.35 3.73
CA ASN A 40 -2.52 -0.01 2.32
C ASN A 40 -3.96 -0.27 1.89
N PHE A 41 -4.44 0.51 0.93
CA PHE A 41 -5.76 0.37 0.32
C PHE A 41 -5.64 -0.43 -0.96
N ASN A 42 -5.56 -1.76 -0.82
CA ASN A 42 -5.15 -2.68 -1.89
C ASN A 42 -6.28 -3.07 -2.85
N SER A 43 -7.53 -3.14 -2.35
CA SER A 43 -8.73 -3.35 -3.16
C SER A 43 -9.95 -2.84 -2.40
N PRO A 44 -11.15 -2.76 -3.01
CA PRO A 44 -12.37 -2.30 -2.33
C PRO A 44 -12.71 -3.06 -1.03
N VAL A 45 -12.21 -4.30 -0.88
CA VAL A 45 -12.47 -5.17 0.27
C VAL A 45 -11.20 -5.73 0.91
N GLN A 46 -10.03 -5.10 0.67
CA GLN A 46 -8.78 -5.50 1.30
C GLN A 46 -7.96 -4.28 1.70
N THR A 47 -7.82 -4.08 3.01
CA THR A 47 -7.04 -3.01 3.61
C THR A 47 -6.00 -3.61 4.55
N VAL A 48 -4.77 -3.12 4.51
CA VAL A 48 -3.73 -3.46 5.49
C VAL A 48 -3.70 -2.39 6.56
N ILE A 49 -3.62 -2.83 7.82
CA ILE A 49 -3.44 -1.99 9.00
C ILE A 49 -2.03 -2.17 9.57
N ALA A 50 -1.48 -1.10 10.15
CA ALA A 50 -0.17 -1.08 10.80
C ALA A 50 -0.24 -0.30 12.12
N GLY A 51 0.52 -0.74 13.12
CA GLY A 51 0.51 -0.11 14.44
C GLY A 51 1.31 -0.86 15.49
N THR A 52 1.02 -0.58 16.77
CA THR A 52 1.51 -1.39 17.88
C THR A 52 0.89 -2.79 17.82
N LYS A 53 1.51 -3.77 18.51
CA LYS A 53 0.99 -5.15 18.53
C LYS A 53 -0.42 -5.19 19.14
N GLU A 54 -0.64 -4.40 20.18
CA GLU A 54 -1.89 -4.27 20.90
C GLU A 54 -2.96 -3.61 20.01
N GLY A 55 -2.60 -2.54 19.28
CA GLY A 55 -3.49 -1.89 18.33
C GLY A 55 -3.90 -2.80 17.16
N ILE A 56 -2.95 -3.59 16.64
CA ILE A 56 -3.23 -4.58 15.60
C ILE A 56 -4.15 -5.68 16.11
N ALA A 57 -3.92 -6.20 17.32
CA ALA A 57 -4.78 -7.23 17.91
C ALA A 57 -6.20 -6.70 18.11
N ALA A 58 -6.35 -5.54 18.74
CA ALA A 58 -7.65 -4.92 19.01
C ALA A 58 -8.42 -4.59 17.72
N ALA A 59 -7.76 -3.98 16.72
CA ALA A 59 -8.40 -3.69 15.43
C ALA A 59 -8.76 -4.95 14.65
N SER A 60 -7.95 -6.00 14.73
CA SER A 60 -8.23 -7.28 14.06
C SER A 60 -9.46 -7.97 14.64
N GLU A 61 -9.63 -7.96 15.97
CA GLU A 61 -10.82 -8.52 16.62
C GLU A 61 -12.07 -7.70 16.29
N LYS A 62 -12.03 -6.37 16.46
CA LYS A 62 -13.15 -5.49 16.08
C LYS A 62 -13.52 -5.60 14.60
N ALA A 63 -12.54 -5.82 13.71
CA ALA A 63 -12.81 -6.07 12.30
C ALA A 63 -13.56 -7.39 12.07
N LYS A 64 -13.19 -8.48 12.76
CA LYS A 64 -13.92 -9.74 12.69
C LYS A 64 -15.35 -9.61 13.22
N GLU A 65 -15.52 -8.93 14.36
CA GLU A 65 -16.84 -8.63 14.94
C GLU A 65 -17.71 -7.81 13.98
N ALA A 66 -17.11 -6.86 13.26
CA ALA A 66 -17.78 -6.07 12.23
C ALA A 66 -18.05 -6.83 10.91
N GLY A 67 -17.70 -8.12 10.82
CA GLY A 67 -17.98 -8.96 9.66
C GLY A 67 -16.84 -9.14 8.66
N ALA A 68 -15.60 -8.77 9.01
CA ALA A 68 -14.46 -9.10 8.18
C ALA A 68 -14.35 -10.61 7.99
N ARG A 69 -14.21 -11.04 6.73
CA ARG A 69 -13.99 -12.45 6.39
C ARG A 69 -12.69 -12.98 7.03
N ARG A 70 -11.64 -12.16 7.03
CA ARG A 70 -10.34 -12.48 7.65
C ARG A 70 -9.68 -11.22 8.18
N ALA A 71 -8.98 -11.34 9.29
CA ALA A 71 -7.96 -10.40 9.74
C ALA A 71 -6.70 -11.22 10.06
N MET A 72 -5.63 -11.03 9.28
CA MET A 72 -4.45 -11.90 9.31
C MET A 72 -3.17 -11.12 9.55
N PRO A 73 -2.30 -11.55 10.49
CA PRO A 73 -0.98 -10.93 10.64
C PRO A 73 -0.15 -11.13 9.38
N LEU A 74 0.65 -10.13 9.04
CA LEU A 74 1.64 -10.20 7.97
C LEU A 74 3.00 -10.59 8.54
N ALA A 75 3.75 -11.41 7.80
CA ALA A 75 5.10 -11.83 8.16
C ALA A 75 6.13 -10.73 7.87
N VAL A 76 6.02 -9.61 8.59
CA VAL A 76 6.88 -8.43 8.46
C VAL A 76 7.42 -8.01 9.82
N SER A 77 8.58 -7.34 9.81
CA SER A 77 9.30 -6.96 11.04
C SER A 77 8.89 -5.59 11.59
N ALA A 78 8.07 -4.82 10.88
CA ALA A 78 7.79 -3.42 11.19
C ALA A 78 6.35 -3.02 10.83
N ALA A 79 5.89 -1.91 11.41
CA ALA A 79 4.64 -1.24 11.06
C ALA A 79 4.86 -0.24 9.90
N PHE A 80 5.12 -0.75 8.68
CA PHE A 80 5.37 0.08 7.50
C PHE A 80 4.22 1.05 7.20
N HIS A 81 4.54 2.18 6.56
CA HIS A 81 3.56 3.20 6.15
C HIS A 81 2.81 3.86 7.32
N SER A 82 3.31 3.71 8.55
CA SER A 82 2.79 4.36 9.76
C SER A 82 3.80 5.35 10.36
N ASP A 83 3.35 6.15 11.33
CA ASP A 83 4.19 7.13 12.03
C ASP A 83 5.33 6.47 12.82
N LEU A 84 5.21 5.18 13.15
CA LEU A 84 6.28 4.42 13.82
C LEU A 84 7.56 4.36 12.98
N MET A 85 7.47 4.62 11.67
CA MET A 85 8.59 4.63 10.73
C MET A 85 9.25 6.00 10.54
N ILE A 86 8.85 7.04 11.29
CA ILE A 86 9.33 8.41 11.06
C ILE A 86 10.85 8.57 11.16
N SER A 87 11.51 7.79 12.03
CA SER A 87 12.97 7.78 12.13
C SER A 87 13.63 7.22 10.87
N ALA A 88 13.07 6.13 10.31
CA ALA A 88 13.52 5.59 9.03
C ALA A 88 13.26 6.57 7.87
N ALA A 89 12.12 7.28 7.87
CA ALA A 89 11.82 8.29 6.85
C ALA A 89 12.85 9.44 6.85
N ARG A 90 13.30 9.89 8.03
CA ARG A 90 14.34 10.92 8.17
C ARG A 90 15.71 10.42 7.68
N GLU A 91 16.15 9.24 8.13
CA GLU A 91 17.41 8.64 7.66
C GLU A 91 17.39 8.42 6.15
N PHE A 92 16.26 7.95 5.60
CA PHE A 92 16.08 7.76 4.16
C PHE A 92 16.24 9.07 3.39
N LYS A 93 15.59 10.15 3.84
CA LYS A 93 15.68 11.47 3.19
C LYS A 93 17.13 11.92 3.07
N GLU A 94 17.89 11.84 4.16
CA GLU A 94 19.30 12.24 4.17
C GLU A 94 20.16 11.40 3.22
N ALA A 95 19.82 10.11 3.03
CA ALA A 95 20.55 9.23 2.13
C ALA A 95 20.27 9.50 0.64
N VAL A 96 19.11 10.06 0.30
CA VAL A 96 18.70 10.26 -1.11
C VAL A 96 18.66 11.71 -1.56
N LYS A 97 18.90 12.68 -0.66
CA LYS A 97 18.78 14.13 -0.96
C LYS A 97 19.68 14.62 -2.10
N ASP A 98 20.83 13.98 -2.28
CA ASP A 98 21.83 14.36 -3.28
C ASP A 98 21.70 13.56 -4.59
N ILE A 99 20.70 12.66 -4.70
CA ILE A 99 20.40 11.93 -5.94
C ILE A 99 19.65 12.87 -6.89
N ALA A 100 20.14 12.98 -8.13
CA ALA A 100 19.46 13.71 -9.18
C ALA A 100 18.27 12.89 -9.73
N PHE A 101 17.06 13.39 -9.54
CA PHE A 101 15.84 12.81 -10.09
C PHE A 101 15.42 13.54 -11.36
N ASN A 102 15.21 12.77 -12.43
CA ASN A 102 14.75 13.30 -13.71
C ASN A 102 13.24 13.09 -13.86
N LYS A 103 12.62 13.88 -14.75
CA LYS A 103 11.23 13.67 -15.15
C LYS A 103 11.07 12.27 -15.75
N ALA A 104 9.98 11.59 -15.40
CA ALA A 104 9.64 10.31 -16.02
C ALA A 104 9.27 10.48 -17.51
N ASN A 105 9.77 9.57 -18.35
CA ASN A 105 9.42 9.51 -19.78
C ASN A 105 8.08 8.80 -20.04
N VAL A 106 7.47 8.26 -18.98
CA VAL A 106 6.17 7.62 -18.96
C VAL A 106 5.36 8.20 -17.82
N ARG A 107 4.02 8.10 -17.92
CA ARG A 107 3.12 8.55 -16.86
C ARG A 107 3.39 7.75 -15.59
N PHE A 108 3.55 8.45 -14.46
CA PHE A 108 3.88 7.85 -13.18
C PHE A 108 2.76 8.18 -12.19
N TYR A 109 2.28 7.17 -11.45
CA TYR A 109 1.25 7.35 -10.43
C TYR A 109 1.88 7.13 -9.06
N SER A 110 1.52 7.98 -8.10
CA SER A 110 2.13 7.96 -6.78
C SER A 110 1.19 7.36 -5.73
N ASN A 111 1.70 6.37 -4.99
CA ASN A 111 0.97 5.76 -3.88
C ASN A 111 0.54 6.79 -2.82
N VAL A 112 1.28 7.89 -2.67
CA VAL A 112 1.00 8.94 -1.67
C VAL A 112 -0.18 9.81 -2.08
N THR A 113 -0.31 10.12 -3.37
CA THR A 113 -1.36 11.03 -3.88
C THR A 113 -2.56 10.29 -4.44
N GLY A 114 -2.40 9.02 -4.84
CA GLY A 114 -3.41 8.26 -5.56
C GLY A 114 -3.62 8.71 -7.00
N LYS A 115 -2.73 9.54 -7.55
CA LYS A 115 -2.90 10.25 -8.83
C LYS A 115 -1.60 10.27 -9.63
N GLU A 116 -1.68 10.70 -10.88
CA GLU A 116 -0.51 10.99 -11.70
C GLU A 116 0.37 12.05 -11.02
N LEU A 117 1.67 11.78 -10.98
CA LEU A 117 2.72 12.67 -10.51
C LEU A 117 3.48 13.21 -11.72
N THR A 118 3.39 14.52 -11.94
CA THR A 118 4.05 15.20 -13.06
C THR A 118 5.26 16.03 -12.64
N ASP A 119 5.32 16.42 -11.37
CA ASP A 119 6.42 17.17 -10.77
C ASP A 119 7.29 16.26 -9.89
N PHE A 120 8.57 16.17 -10.25
CA PHE A 120 9.58 15.35 -9.58
C PHE A 120 10.63 16.19 -8.82
N SER A 121 10.44 17.52 -8.77
CA SER A 121 11.39 18.44 -8.12
C SER A 121 11.62 18.16 -6.64
N HIS A 122 10.64 17.55 -5.96
CA HIS A 122 10.68 17.22 -4.53
C HIS A 122 10.65 15.70 -4.27
N THR A 123 11.29 14.91 -5.16
CA THR A 123 11.27 13.45 -5.05
C THR A 123 11.84 12.92 -3.73
N PRO A 124 12.98 13.42 -3.19
CA PRO A 124 13.46 13.02 -1.87
C PRO A 124 12.44 13.19 -0.74
N GLU A 125 11.76 14.35 -0.70
CA GLU A 125 10.69 14.64 0.26
C GLU A 125 9.51 13.67 0.09
N LEU A 126 9.10 13.43 -1.16
CA LEU A 126 7.97 12.56 -1.45
C LEU A 126 8.26 11.10 -1.05
N MET A 127 9.44 10.59 -1.35
CA MET A 127 9.85 9.23 -0.98
C MET A 127 9.98 9.07 0.54
N SER A 128 10.55 10.07 1.22
CA SER A 128 10.59 10.10 2.68
C SER A 128 9.17 10.09 3.27
N LYS A 129 8.28 10.95 2.75
CA LYS A 129 6.87 10.99 3.15
C LYS A 129 6.17 9.65 2.93
N HIS A 130 6.46 8.96 1.82
CA HIS A 130 5.84 7.69 1.48
C HIS A 130 6.07 6.59 2.54
N ILE A 131 7.25 6.57 3.16
CA ILE A 131 7.58 5.60 4.23
C ILE A 131 6.60 5.67 5.41
N CYS A 132 5.98 6.83 5.65
CA CYS A 132 5.02 7.08 6.72
C CYS A 132 3.62 7.43 6.21
N SER A 133 3.36 7.24 4.92
CA SER A 133 2.06 7.57 4.32
C SER A 133 1.37 6.31 3.81
N PRO A 134 0.02 6.28 3.83
CA PRO A 134 -0.71 5.15 3.29
C PRO A 134 -0.48 4.99 1.79
N VAL A 135 -0.49 3.74 1.33
CA VAL A 135 -0.45 3.33 -0.06
C VAL A 135 -1.87 3.33 -0.63
N ARG A 136 -2.16 4.31 -1.48
CA ARG A 136 -3.47 4.51 -2.13
C ARG A 136 -3.60 3.75 -3.45
N PHE A 137 -3.32 2.44 -3.43
CA PHE A 137 -3.27 1.62 -4.64
C PHE A 137 -4.60 1.60 -5.42
N THR A 138 -5.73 1.49 -4.71
CA THR A 138 -7.07 1.60 -5.32
C THR A 138 -7.31 2.95 -6.01
N ASP A 139 -6.86 4.05 -5.42
CA ASP A 139 -6.99 5.38 -6.04
C ASP A 139 -6.15 5.45 -7.34
N GLU A 140 -4.92 4.94 -7.32
CA GLU A 140 -4.05 4.90 -8.50
C GLU A 140 -4.65 4.08 -9.64
N LEU A 141 -5.20 2.90 -9.33
CA LEU A 141 -5.84 2.05 -10.33
C LEU A 141 -7.05 2.75 -10.96
N ASN A 142 -7.88 3.44 -10.16
CA ASN A 142 -9.01 4.20 -10.69
C ASN A 142 -8.56 5.40 -11.52
N ALA A 143 -7.50 6.10 -11.10
CA ALA A 143 -6.91 7.19 -11.89
C ALA A 143 -6.40 6.68 -13.24
N MET A 144 -5.63 5.58 -13.26
CA MET A 144 -5.17 4.94 -14.49
C MET A 144 -6.33 4.55 -15.41
N LYS A 145 -7.38 3.93 -14.87
CA LYS A 145 -8.56 3.58 -15.66
C LYS A 145 -9.27 4.80 -16.24
N ASN A 146 -9.44 5.86 -15.45
CA ASN A 146 -10.08 7.11 -15.89
C ASN A 146 -9.31 7.79 -17.02
N ASP A 147 -7.99 7.61 -17.04
CA ASP A 147 -7.14 8.12 -18.10
C ASP A 147 -7.02 7.17 -19.32
N GLY A 148 -7.86 6.13 -19.36
CA GLY A 148 -8.05 5.26 -20.52
C GLY A 148 -7.22 3.99 -20.53
N PHE A 149 -6.49 3.66 -19.46
CA PHE A 149 -5.76 2.39 -19.39
C PHE A 149 -6.68 1.21 -19.09
N ASP A 150 -6.65 0.19 -19.94
CA ASP A 150 -7.46 -1.03 -19.84
C ASP A 150 -6.62 -2.33 -19.76
N ARG A 151 -5.29 -2.22 -19.89
CA ARG A 151 -4.32 -3.31 -19.86
C ARG A 151 -3.31 -3.05 -18.74
N PHE A 152 -3.15 -4.01 -17.84
CA PHE A 152 -2.24 -3.95 -16.70
C PHE A 152 -1.27 -5.13 -16.74
N VAL A 153 0.02 -4.84 -16.59
CA VAL A 153 1.08 -5.86 -16.60
C VAL A 153 1.86 -5.75 -15.29
N GLU A 154 1.77 -6.78 -14.45
CA GLU A 154 2.60 -6.92 -13.25
C GLU A 154 3.96 -7.49 -13.65
N LEU A 155 5.03 -6.72 -13.45
CA LEU A 155 6.40 -7.14 -13.71
C LEU A 155 7.06 -7.56 -12.39
N GLY A 156 7.43 -8.82 -12.27
CA GLY A 156 8.08 -9.37 -11.08
C GLY A 156 7.42 -10.66 -10.57
N PRO A 157 7.99 -11.28 -9.51
CA PRO A 157 7.59 -12.59 -9.04
C PRO A 157 6.18 -12.61 -8.43
N GLY A 158 5.43 -13.69 -8.71
CA GLY A 158 4.07 -13.88 -8.22
C GLY A 158 3.03 -13.02 -8.96
N LYS A 159 1.80 -12.97 -8.43
CA LYS A 159 0.63 -12.40 -9.12
C LYS A 159 -0.28 -11.56 -8.23
N VAL A 160 0.32 -10.90 -7.24
CA VAL A 160 -0.43 -10.21 -6.20
C VAL A 160 -1.16 -9.01 -6.80
N LEU A 161 -0.44 -8.15 -7.53
CA LEU A 161 -1.00 -6.93 -8.11
C LEU A 161 -2.02 -7.27 -9.19
N THR A 162 -1.76 -8.28 -10.02
CA THR A 162 -2.71 -8.81 -11.01
C THR A 162 -4.03 -9.19 -10.35
N GLY A 163 -3.97 -9.90 -9.22
CA GLY A 163 -5.15 -10.26 -8.44
C GLY A 163 -5.87 -9.06 -7.83
N LEU A 164 -5.14 -8.01 -7.41
CA LEU A 164 -5.72 -6.78 -6.85
C LEU A 164 -6.37 -5.92 -7.93
N VAL A 165 -5.78 -5.81 -9.12
CA VAL A 165 -6.37 -5.14 -10.28
C VAL A 165 -7.72 -5.76 -10.61
N SER A 166 -7.79 -7.09 -10.77
CA SER A 166 -9.03 -7.81 -11.09
C SER A 166 -10.13 -7.66 -10.03
N LYS A 167 -9.77 -7.42 -8.76
CA LYS A 167 -10.73 -7.15 -7.67
C LYS A 167 -11.21 -5.70 -7.62
N THR A 168 -10.46 -4.78 -8.21
CA THR A 168 -10.68 -3.34 -8.10
C THR A 168 -11.36 -2.78 -9.33
N LEU A 169 -10.86 -3.14 -10.52
CA LEU A 169 -11.31 -2.61 -11.79
C LEU A 169 -12.12 -3.65 -12.56
N LYS A 170 -13.26 -3.23 -13.10
CA LYS A 170 -14.05 -4.01 -14.07
C LYS A 170 -13.58 -3.71 -15.48
N GLU A 171 -13.78 -4.65 -16.40
CA GLU A 171 -13.53 -4.46 -17.85
C GLU A 171 -12.08 -4.09 -18.19
N VAL A 172 -11.13 -4.59 -17.41
CA VAL A 172 -9.70 -4.45 -17.68
C VAL A 172 -9.08 -5.83 -17.83
N ARG A 173 -7.93 -5.90 -18.50
CA ARG A 173 -7.13 -7.11 -18.64
C ARG A 173 -5.85 -6.97 -17.83
N ALA A 174 -5.64 -7.86 -16.88
CA ALA A 174 -4.44 -7.89 -16.04
C ALA A 174 -3.66 -9.20 -16.23
N VAL A 175 -2.34 -9.10 -16.40
CA VAL A 175 -1.43 -10.24 -16.58
C VAL A 175 -0.16 -10.04 -15.76
N ASN A 176 0.55 -11.12 -15.47
CA ASN A 176 1.86 -11.10 -14.82
C ASN A 176 2.96 -11.60 -15.77
N ILE A 177 4.15 -11.02 -15.62
CA ILE A 177 5.39 -11.49 -16.24
C ILE A 177 6.44 -11.63 -15.14
N GLU A 178 6.78 -12.88 -14.81
CA GLU A 178 7.82 -13.24 -13.83
C GLU A 178 8.97 -14.06 -14.43
N ASN A 179 8.81 -14.56 -15.66
CA ASN A 179 9.78 -15.37 -16.38
C ASN A 179 9.51 -15.35 -17.90
N THR A 180 10.35 -16.02 -18.69
CA THR A 180 10.22 -16.07 -20.17
C THR A 180 8.90 -16.71 -20.64
N GLU A 181 8.39 -17.70 -19.91
CA GLU A 181 7.12 -18.37 -20.26
C GLU A 181 5.93 -17.40 -20.15
N SER A 182 5.82 -16.73 -19.00
CA SER A 182 4.78 -15.71 -18.75
C SER A 182 4.94 -14.48 -19.66
N LEU A 183 6.17 -14.08 -20.01
CA LEU A 183 6.42 -13.06 -21.03
C LEU A 183 5.85 -13.47 -22.38
N ASN A 184 6.16 -14.67 -22.87
CA ASN A 184 5.68 -15.14 -24.16
C ASN A 184 4.15 -15.24 -24.18
N ALA A 185 3.53 -15.69 -23.08
CA ALA A 185 2.09 -15.67 -22.95
C ALA A 185 1.53 -14.24 -23.03
N ALA A 186 2.13 -13.28 -22.32
CA ALA A 186 1.70 -11.88 -22.29
C ALA A 186 1.84 -11.15 -23.63
N LEU A 187 2.74 -11.57 -24.52
CA LEU A 187 2.90 -10.98 -25.85
C LEU A 187 1.74 -11.32 -26.83
N THR A 188 0.87 -12.26 -26.46
CA THR A 188 -0.26 -12.72 -27.29
C THR A 188 -1.62 -12.11 -26.88
N ILE A 189 -1.58 -11.09 -26.01
CA ILE A 189 -2.70 -10.56 -25.21
C ILE A 189 -3.02 -9.11 -25.59
#